data_AF-A0A239QHZ2-F1
#
_entry.id   AF-A0A239QHZ2-F1
#
_cell.length_a   1.000
_cell.length_b   1.000
_cell.length_c   1.000
_cell.angle_alpha   90.00
_cell.angle_beta   90.00
_cell.angle_gamma   90.00
#
_symmetry.space_group_name_H-M   'P 1'
#
loop_
_entity.id
_entity.type
_entity.pdbx_description
1 polymer ?
#
loop_
_entity_poly.entity_id
_entity_poly.type
_entity_poly.pdbx_seq_one_letter_code
_entity_poly.pdbx_strand_id
1 'polypeptide(L)'
;MKTTKQKRLFMLVPVWLLLFGLLLWAGTASAGSNPLHVAVKKGNGISVYTASSGSTKAGILYNGYDNELSLDQTNGRYECYLTGNYSVWIDLKKSSQIPEPEWHDGMDNDQWDADYAEWEKNLPCDIFLAEIIEDDSPVYSTPQNKHVLVRHAKGTLVRVCGEFGNDYLVEAYSAGFVAKNAVRKVSDLTTEQRDFPFIYDKLPVQTVYASEKEPVYFTTSANGYNEQSTYYGYTENTEVTVLRDLGDWVQLEYGMFVEKRFLDPEGAHSYPTAWVKCEGVLDRLNVRYSADKDAVSHAKLCSGIPVHVISQSDQWAVIFFTGPNGGYRLTGCVMKEYLSFDGKNIEQSGITQVRLKQDLGGDERGVRFYEDGEYAGLPAGTLLNVFGVVPPMSSHSDTTEIYLCETEDGRYIEIWKSGVLEPVNTETGIFAKVSSAVRMRTEPDPEAKVLYQVKAKTKVEVLLRGEIWTIVKYKGEIGYMMSRYLSFP
;
A
#
# COMPACT_ATOMS: atom_id res chain seq x y z
N MET A 1 -39.81 -39.70 -0.79
CA MET A 1 -38.44 -39.88 -0.26
C MET A 1 -37.43 -39.40 -1.29
N LYS A 2 -36.99 -38.15 -1.19
CA LYS A 2 -35.82 -37.65 -1.91
C LYS A 2 -35.05 -36.78 -0.93
N THR A 3 -33.84 -37.24 -0.62
CA THR A 3 -32.89 -36.68 0.33
C THR A 3 -32.21 -35.44 -0.25
N THR A 4 -32.28 -34.35 0.50
CA THR A 4 -31.62 -33.07 0.28
C THR A 4 -30.12 -33.21 0.55
N LYS A 5 -29.26 -32.88 -0.43
CA LYS A 5 -27.84 -32.59 -0.21
C LYS A 5 -27.64 -31.09 -0.42
N GLN A 6 -27.34 -30.39 0.68
CA GLN A 6 -26.84 -29.02 0.70
C GLN A 6 -25.52 -28.96 -0.10
N LYS A 7 -25.49 -28.14 -1.14
CA LYS A 7 -24.25 -27.63 -1.73
C LYS A 7 -23.74 -26.52 -0.81
N ARG A 8 -22.53 -26.69 -0.27
CA ARG A 8 -21.78 -25.60 0.36
C ARG A 8 -21.46 -24.58 -0.72
N LEU A 9 -22.02 -23.38 -0.56
CA LEU A 9 -21.68 -22.18 -1.31
C LEU A 9 -20.36 -21.68 -0.71
N PHE A 10 -19.24 -21.89 -1.40
CA PHE A 10 -18.00 -21.19 -1.07
C PHE A 10 -18.18 -19.72 -1.46
N MET A 11 -18.24 -18.87 -0.44
CA MET A 11 -18.26 -17.43 -0.56
C MET A 11 -16.97 -16.94 -1.20
N LEU A 12 -17.15 -16.10 -2.21
CA LEU A 12 -16.14 -15.26 -2.83
C LEU A 12 -15.41 -14.42 -1.76
N VAL A 13 -14.11 -14.66 -1.61
CA VAL A 13 -13.19 -13.67 -1.05
C VAL A 13 -12.73 -12.79 -2.23
N PRO A 14 -12.79 -11.45 -2.12
CA PRO A 14 -12.55 -10.55 -3.23
C PRO A 14 -11.05 -10.48 -3.53
N VAL A 15 -10.61 -11.30 -4.49
CA VAL A 15 -9.46 -10.96 -5.33
C VAL A 15 -10.02 -10.02 -6.39
N TRP A 16 -9.86 -8.71 -6.18
CA TRP A 16 -9.81 -7.77 -7.30
C TRP A 16 -8.32 -7.56 -7.60
N LEU A 17 -7.72 -8.19 -8.62
CA LEU A 17 -7.91 -8.01 -10.08
C LEU A 17 -7.44 -6.61 -10.52
N LEU A 18 -6.63 -6.41 -11.57
CA LEU A 18 -6.57 -7.11 -12.85
C LEU A 18 -5.31 -6.70 -13.64
N LEU A 19 -4.77 -7.66 -14.39
CA LEU A 19 -4.37 -7.66 -15.81
C LEU A 19 -3.41 -8.87 -15.95
N PHE A 20 -3.73 -10.01 -16.56
CA PHE A 20 -4.37 -10.21 -17.85
C PHE A 20 -4.73 -11.70 -18.00
N GLY A 21 -5.99 -12.00 -18.32
CA GLY A 21 -6.41 -13.35 -18.68
C GLY A 21 -7.75 -13.30 -19.39
N LEU A 22 -7.71 -13.55 -20.70
CA LEU A 22 -8.83 -13.66 -21.66
C LEU A 22 -9.43 -12.33 -22.20
N LEU A 23 -8.76 -11.80 -23.22
CA LEU A 23 -9.45 -11.12 -24.33
C LEU A 23 -9.04 -11.80 -25.64
N LEU A 24 -10.02 -12.44 -26.26
CA LEU A 24 -9.98 -12.93 -27.63
C LEU A 24 -9.52 -11.82 -28.58
N TRP A 25 -8.64 -12.20 -29.49
CA TRP A 25 -8.06 -11.38 -30.54
C TRP A 25 -9.13 -10.67 -31.39
N ALA A 26 -9.23 -9.35 -31.23
CA ALA A 26 -9.53 -8.42 -32.31
C ALA A 26 -8.88 -7.08 -31.97
N GLY A 27 -7.72 -6.82 -32.59
CA GLY A 27 -6.85 -5.65 -32.49
C GLY A 27 -7.33 -4.44 -31.69
N THR A 28 -6.84 -4.32 -30.45
CA THR A 28 -6.32 -3.08 -29.85
C THR A 28 -5.33 -3.49 -28.74
N ALA A 29 -4.11 -2.96 -28.79
CA ALA A 29 -3.04 -3.29 -27.85
C ALA A 29 -3.40 -2.81 -26.44
N SER A 30 -3.56 -3.76 -25.53
CA SER A 30 -3.62 -3.50 -24.09
C SER A 30 -2.22 -3.65 -23.48
N ALA A 31 -1.95 -2.98 -22.36
CA ALA A 31 -0.65 -2.94 -21.70
C ALA A 31 -0.07 -4.36 -21.54
N GLY A 32 1.13 -4.60 -22.09
CA GLY A 32 1.78 -5.91 -22.04
C GLY A 32 2.19 -6.28 -20.61
N SER A 33 2.32 -7.57 -20.33
CA SER A 33 3.11 -8.11 -19.21
C SER A 33 4.21 -8.97 -19.82
N ASN A 34 5.40 -8.98 -19.20
CA ASN A 34 6.53 -9.76 -19.66
C ASN A 34 7.04 -10.64 -18.50
N PRO A 35 6.48 -11.85 -18.32
CA PRO A 35 6.84 -12.70 -17.21
C PRO A 35 8.26 -13.25 -17.38
N LEU A 36 8.94 -13.43 -16.25
CA LEU A 36 10.19 -14.16 -16.14
C LEU A 36 9.93 -15.49 -15.45
N HIS A 37 10.33 -16.57 -16.10
CA HIS A 37 10.51 -17.89 -15.49
C HIS A 37 11.97 -18.33 -15.70
N VAL A 38 12.74 -18.45 -14.62
CA VAL A 38 14.14 -18.90 -14.70
C VAL A 38 14.18 -20.44 -14.76
N ALA A 39 14.45 -20.97 -15.94
CA ALA A 39 14.54 -22.39 -16.22
C ALA A 39 15.68 -22.68 -17.22
N VAL A 40 16.91 -22.85 -16.70
CA VAL A 40 18.10 -23.18 -17.51
C VAL A 40 18.43 -24.66 -17.46
N LYS A 41 18.89 -25.24 -18.59
CA LYS A 41 19.18 -26.68 -18.69
C LYS A 41 20.44 -27.12 -17.96
N LYS A 42 21.39 -26.21 -17.76
CA LYS A 42 22.69 -26.50 -17.15
C LYS A 42 23.14 -25.35 -16.26
N GLY A 43 23.42 -25.67 -15.00
CA GLY A 43 23.76 -24.69 -13.96
C GLY A 43 22.59 -24.44 -13.02
N ASN A 44 22.85 -23.64 -12.00
CA ASN A 44 21.90 -23.37 -10.91
C ASN A 44 21.01 -22.14 -11.16
N GLY A 45 20.86 -21.70 -12.42
CA GLY A 45 20.13 -20.49 -12.78
C GLY A 45 20.86 -19.61 -13.79
N ILE A 46 20.55 -18.31 -13.81
CA ILE A 46 20.97 -17.35 -14.83
C ILE A 46 21.77 -16.18 -14.24
N SER A 47 22.84 -15.78 -14.91
CA SER A 47 23.57 -14.57 -14.55
C SER A 47 22.79 -13.31 -14.94
N VAL A 48 22.67 -12.40 -13.99
CA VAL A 48 22.04 -11.08 -14.17
C VAL A 48 23.08 -9.96 -14.04
N TYR A 49 22.77 -8.79 -14.57
CA TYR A 49 23.75 -7.72 -14.79
C TYR A 49 23.30 -6.39 -14.20
N THR A 50 24.25 -5.55 -13.81
CA THR A 50 23.95 -4.21 -13.25
C THR A 50 23.47 -3.21 -14.28
N ALA A 51 23.59 -3.51 -15.58
CA ALA A 51 23.20 -2.65 -16.69
C ALA A 51 22.85 -3.47 -17.94
N SER A 52 22.05 -2.88 -18.83
CA SER A 52 21.60 -3.50 -20.09
C SER A 52 22.76 -3.96 -21.00
N SER A 53 23.91 -3.28 -20.92
CA SER A 53 25.14 -3.67 -21.65
C SER A 53 25.64 -5.09 -21.32
N GLY A 54 25.29 -5.61 -20.13
CA GLY A 54 25.75 -6.92 -19.68
C GLY A 54 27.24 -7.00 -19.34
N SER A 55 27.92 -5.87 -19.17
CA SER A 55 29.36 -5.81 -18.92
C SER A 55 29.76 -6.27 -17.52
N THR A 56 28.91 -6.01 -16.53
CA THR A 56 29.18 -6.30 -15.12
C THR A 56 28.10 -7.23 -14.56
N LYS A 57 28.52 -8.42 -14.14
CA LYS A 57 27.64 -9.39 -13.48
C LYS A 57 27.25 -8.85 -12.10
N ALA A 58 25.94 -8.78 -11.83
CA ALA A 58 25.39 -8.42 -10.53
C ALA A 58 25.28 -9.65 -9.62
N GLY A 59 24.82 -10.77 -10.16
CA GLY A 59 24.55 -11.99 -9.39
C GLY A 59 24.04 -13.14 -10.25
N ILE A 60 23.43 -14.12 -9.61
CA ILE A 60 22.72 -15.23 -10.22
C ILE A 60 21.31 -15.28 -9.62
N LEU A 61 20.30 -15.37 -10.48
CA LEU A 61 18.95 -15.76 -10.08
C LEU A 61 18.81 -17.27 -10.28
N TYR A 62 18.27 -17.98 -9.29
CA TYR A 62 18.19 -19.44 -9.29
C TYR A 62 17.08 -19.96 -10.19
N ASN A 63 17.22 -21.22 -10.66
CA ASN A 63 16.11 -21.86 -11.35
C ASN A 63 14.89 -21.98 -10.42
N GLY A 64 13.70 -21.80 -11.00
CA GLY A 64 12.44 -21.68 -10.26
C GLY A 64 12.13 -20.24 -9.81
N TYR A 65 13.02 -19.27 -10.05
CA TYR A 65 12.71 -17.87 -9.75
C TYR A 65 11.77 -17.28 -10.80
N ASP A 66 10.70 -16.66 -10.31
CA ASP A 66 9.65 -16.06 -11.10
C ASP A 66 9.49 -14.57 -10.74
N ASN A 67 9.31 -13.69 -11.74
CA ASN A 67 9.10 -12.25 -11.53
C ASN A 67 8.51 -11.59 -12.80
N GLU A 68 8.27 -10.29 -12.79
CA GLU A 68 7.91 -9.49 -13.96
C GLU A 68 9.11 -8.69 -14.49
N LEU A 69 9.14 -8.53 -15.81
CA LEU A 69 10.15 -7.77 -16.52
C LEU A 69 9.57 -6.46 -17.08
N SER A 70 10.47 -5.53 -17.39
CA SER A 70 10.14 -4.36 -18.20
C SER A 70 9.52 -4.81 -19.54
N LEU A 71 8.62 -3.96 -20.06
CA LEU A 71 8.00 -4.17 -21.38
C LEU A 71 9.03 -4.04 -22.50
N ASP A 72 9.91 -3.04 -22.35
CA ASP A 72 10.91 -2.74 -23.36
C ASP A 72 12.21 -3.48 -23.10
N GLN A 73 12.77 -3.99 -24.19
CA GLN A 73 14.10 -4.58 -24.21
C GLN A 73 15.14 -3.52 -24.56
N THR A 74 16.27 -3.53 -23.87
CA THR A 74 17.45 -2.71 -24.21
C THR A 74 18.68 -3.61 -24.31
N ASN A 75 19.44 -3.52 -25.41
CA ASN A 75 20.67 -4.31 -25.62
C ASN A 75 20.47 -5.83 -25.45
N GLY A 76 19.33 -6.35 -25.90
CA GLY A 76 19.02 -7.78 -25.79
C GLY A 76 18.60 -8.23 -24.38
N ARG A 77 18.38 -7.30 -23.44
CA ARG A 77 18.00 -7.59 -22.05
C ARG A 77 16.79 -6.79 -21.61
N TYR A 78 16.07 -7.35 -20.66
CA TYR A 78 14.99 -6.68 -19.96
C TYR A 78 15.44 -6.29 -18.55
N GLU A 79 14.85 -5.24 -18.02
CA GLU A 79 15.03 -4.87 -16.62
C GLU A 79 14.08 -5.71 -15.76
N CYS A 80 14.58 -6.21 -14.63
CA CYS A 80 13.85 -7.01 -13.65
C CYS A 80 13.99 -6.33 -12.29
N TYR A 81 12.86 -5.99 -11.66
CA TYR A 81 12.82 -5.32 -10.36
C TYR A 81 12.87 -6.36 -9.26
N LEU A 82 14.02 -6.50 -8.59
CA LEU A 82 14.18 -7.47 -7.50
C LEU A 82 13.65 -6.91 -6.18
N THR A 83 13.78 -5.60 -5.98
CA THR A 83 13.17 -4.87 -4.88
C THR A 83 12.67 -3.52 -5.41
N GLY A 84 11.93 -2.76 -4.59
CA GLY A 84 11.52 -1.40 -4.96
C GLY A 84 12.68 -0.44 -5.26
N ASN A 85 13.91 -0.77 -4.84
CA ASN A 85 15.08 0.10 -4.99
C ASN A 85 16.24 -0.56 -5.77
N TYR A 86 16.04 -1.77 -6.31
CA TYR A 86 17.09 -2.50 -7.00
C TYR A 86 16.55 -3.30 -8.17
N SER A 87 17.05 -2.97 -9.36
CA SER A 87 16.79 -3.70 -10.59
C SER A 87 18.06 -4.33 -11.15
N VAL A 88 17.88 -5.38 -11.94
CA VAL A 88 18.93 -6.06 -12.67
C VAL A 88 18.51 -6.27 -14.12
N TRP A 89 19.47 -6.53 -14.99
CA TRP A 89 19.22 -6.78 -16.40
C TRP A 89 19.41 -8.25 -16.73
N ILE A 90 18.45 -8.81 -17.47
CA ILE A 90 18.37 -10.25 -17.76
C ILE A 90 18.16 -10.51 -19.25
N ASP A 91 18.79 -11.57 -19.75
CA ASP A 91 18.62 -12.07 -21.12
C ASP A 91 17.54 -13.17 -21.11
N LEU A 92 16.31 -12.79 -21.50
CA LEU A 92 15.12 -13.67 -21.41
C LEU A 92 15.30 -14.99 -22.16
N LYS A 93 15.94 -14.96 -23.34
CA LYS A 93 16.20 -16.18 -24.13
C LYS A 93 17.13 -17.15 -23.42
N LYS A 94 18.02 -16.64 -22.54
CA LYS A 94 18.94 -17.46 -21.77
C LYS A 94 18.35 -17.93 -20.44
N SER A 95 17.40 -17.20 -19.87
CA SER A 95 16.73 -17.62 -18.63
C SER A 95 15.69 -18.71 -18.88
N SER A 96 15.00 -18.70 -20.01
CA SER A 96 13.87 -19.61 -20.27
C SER A 96 14.22 -20.60 -21.39
N GLN A 97 15.06 -21.60 -21.07
CA GLN A 97 15.59 -22.58 -22.03
C GLN A 97 14.74 -23.84 -22.16
N ILE A 98 13.77 -24.00 -21.25
CA ILE A 98 12.76 -25.06 -21.26
C ILE A 98 11.45 -24.38 -21.67
N PRO A 99 10.95 -24.64 -22.89
CA PRO A 99 9.77 -23.95 -23.41
C PRO A 99 8.51 -24.42 -22.67
N GLU A 100 7.63 -23.47 -22.35
CA GLU A 100 6.26 -23.72 -21.88
C GLU A 100 5.46 -24.53 -22.92
N PRO A 101 4.43 -25.28 -22.49
CA PRO A 101 3.50 -25.88 -23.43
C PRO A 101 2.81 -24.80 -24.27
N GLU A 102 2.49 -25.10 -25.52
CA GLU A 102 1.80 -24.19 -26.43
C GLU A 102 0.35 -24.62 -26.63
N TRP A 103 -0.58 -23.66 -26.58
CA TRP A 103 -1.98 -23.92 -26.88
C TRP A 103 -2.11 -24.32 -28.35
N HIS A 104 -2.87 -25.38 -28.63
CA HIS A 104 -3.09 -25.84 -30.00
C HIS A 104 -4.56 -26.13 -30.30
N ASP A 105 -4.91 -26.16 -31.59
CA ASP A 105 -6.28 -26.43 -32.04
C ASP A 105 -6.78 -27.78 -31.52
N GLY A 106 -7.98 -27.77 -30.92
CA GLY A 106 -8.59 -28.95 -30.31
C GLY A 106 -8.17 -29.24 -28.86
N MET A 107 -7.27 -28.44 -28.28
CA MET A 107 -6.97 -28.47 -26.84
C MET A 107 -8.10 -27.82 -26.04
N ASP A 108 -8.47 -28.42 -24.92
CA ASP A 108 -9.35 -27.82 -23.92
C ASP A 108 -8.56 -27.37 -22.67
N ASN A 109 -9.22 -26.66 -21.76
CA ASN A 109 -8.59 -26.12 -20.57
C ASN A 109 -8.04 -27.22 -19.65
N ASP A 110 -8.73 -28.35 -19.54
CA ASP A 110 -8.30 -29.44 -18.65
C ASP A 110 -7.01 -30.09 -19.17
N GLN A 111 -6.88 -30.26 -20.50
CA GLN A 111 -5.66 -30.73 -21.13
C GLN A 111 -4.52 -29.71 -20.97
N TRP A 112 -4.80 -28.41 -21.16
CA TRP A 112 -3.81 -27.36 -20.96
C TRP A 112 -3.30 -27.33 -19.51
N ASP A 113 -4.20 -27.37 -18.53
CA ASP A 113 -3.84 -27.34 -17.11
C ASP A 113 -2.99 -28.57 -16.73
N ALA A 114 -3.31 -29.74 -17.30
CA ALA A 114 -2.52 -30.95 -17.12
C ALA A 114 -1.12 -30.85 -17.74
N ASP A 115 -1.02 -30.38 -18.98
CA ASP A 115 0.25 -30.20 -19.69
C ASP A 115 1.14 -29.15 -18.99
N TYR A 116 0.53 -28.06 -18.51
CA TYR A 116 1.23 -27.02 -17.76
C TYR A 116 1.73 -27.54 -16.41
N ALA A 117 0.89 -28.26 -15.66
CA ALA A 117 1.29 -28.86 -14.39
C ALA A 117 2.41 -29.90 -14.58
N GLU A 118 2.35 -30.71 -15.64
CA GLU A 118 3.42 -31.67 -15.97
C GLU A 118 4.71 -30.95 -16.37
N TRP A 119 4.63 -29.88 -17.16
CA TRP A 119 5.78 -29.05 -17.51
C TRP A 119 6.44 -28.44 -16.27
N GLU A 120 5.64 -27.80 -15.42
CA GLU A 120 6.10 -27.14 -14.19
C GLU A 120 6.81 -28.12 -13.25
N LYS A 121 6.23 -29.31 -13.06
CA LYS A 121 6.83 -30.38 -12.25
C LYS A 121 8.23 -30.80 -12.72
N ASN A 122 8.50 -30.69 -14.03
CA ASN A 122 9.76 -31.10 -14.63
C ASN A 122 10.78 -29.96 -14.74
N LEU A 123 10.45 -28.75 -14.31
CA LEU A 123 11.41 -27.65 -14.28
C LEU A 123 12.49 -27.86 -13.22
N PRO A 124 13.73 -27.42 -13.46
CA PRO A 124 14.74 -27.35 -12.42
C PRO A 124 14.34 -26.31 -11.37
N CYS A 125 14.62 -26.61 -10.10
CA CYS A 125 14.49 -25.66 -9.00
C CYS A 125 15.79 -25.68 -8.20
N ASP A 126 16.43 -24.51 -8.08
CA ASP A 126 17.61 -24.30 -7.24
C ASP A 126 17.28 -23.39 -6.04
N ILE A 127 16.03 -22.93 -5.94
CA ILE A 127 15.53 -22.25 -4.76
C ILE A 127 15.56 -23.24 -3.59
N PHE A 128 15.98 -22.76 -2.43
CA PHE A 128 15.98 -23.55 -1.22
C PHE A 128 15.38 -22.78 -0.05
N LEU A 129 14.80 -23.52 0.88
CA LEU A 129 14.31 -22.97 2.14
C LEU A 129 15.48 -22.74 3.07
N ALA A 130 15.54 -21.57 3.68
CA ALA A 130 16.52 -21.22 4.70
C ALA A 130 15.83 -20.63 5.93
N GLU A 131 16.58 -20.61 7.02
CA GLU A 131 16.17 -20.04 8.30
C GLU A 131 17.13 -18.91 8.68
N ILE A 132 16.59 -17.76 9.08
CA ILE A 132 17.33 -16.67 9.73
C ILE A 132 17.87 -17.18 11.07
N ILE A 133 19.18 -17.03 11.33
CA ILE A 133 19.81 -17.67 12.50
C ILE A 133 20.03 -16.76 13.71
N GLU A 134 19.91 -15.44 13.51
CA GLU A 134 20.09 -14.40 14.54
C GLU A 134 18.85 -13.52 14.64
N ASP A 135 18.57 -13.02 15.84
CA ASP A 135 17.51 -12.02 16.04
C ASP A 135 17.92 -10.67 15.47
N ASP A 136 16.92 -9.88 15.08
CA ASP A 136 17.10 -8.54 14.51
C ASP A 136 17.97 -8.54 13.23
N SER A 137 17.94 -9.65 12.49
CA SER A 137 18.73 -9.84 11.28
C SER A 137 18.23 -8.91 10.17
N PRO A 138 19.07 -8.00 9.65
CA PRO A 138 18.65 -7.04 8.65
C PRO A 138 18.48 -7.68 7.27
N VAL A 139 17.40 -7.29 6.60
CA VAL A 139 17.17 -7.54 5.18
C VAL A 139 17.22 -6.21 4.45
N TYR A 140 18.04 -6.15 3.41
CA TYR A 140 18.39 -4.92 2.72
C TYR A 140 17.70 -4.78 1.36
N SER A 141 17.47 -3.55 0.92
CA SER A 141 16.87 -3.27 -0.39
C SER A 141 17.83 -3.49 -1.56
N THR A 142 19.14 -3.50 -1.29
CA THR A 142 20.20 -3.64 -2.28
C THR A 142 21.25 -4.60 -1.75
N PRO A 143 21.99 -5.28 -2.64
CA PRO A 143 23.20 -5.98 -2.25
C PRO A 143 24.19 -5.04 -1.56
N GLN A 144 25.08 -5.57 -0.71
CA GLN A 144 26.07 -4.82 0.07
C GLN A 144 25.49 -3.89 1.16
N ASN A 145 24.29 -4.19 1.66
CA ASN A 145 23.82 -3.75 2.97
C ASN A 145 23.60 -2.23 3.16
N LYS A 146 23.09 -1.54 2.14
CA LYS A 146 22.99 -0.06 2.17
C LYS A 146 21.76 0.49 2.91
N HIS A 147 20.58 -0.10 2.71
CA HIS A 147 19.31 0.36 3.29
C HIS A 147 18.53 -0.82 3.82
N VAL A 148 18.25 -0.83 5.12
CA VAL A 148 17.50 -1.90 5.79
C VAL A 148 16.01 -1.69 5.52
N LEU A 149 15.36 -2.69 4.91
CA LEU A 149 13.91 -2.66 4.66
C LEU A 149 13.13 -3.22 5.86
N VAL A 150 13.60 -4.37 6.35
CA VAL A 150 12.98 -5.13 7.44
C VAL A 150 14.07 -5.77 8.29
N ARG A 151 13.70 -6.18 9.51
CA ARG A 151 14.56 -7.00 10.36
C ARG A 151 13.80 -8.25 10.79
N HIS A 152 14.35 -9.43 10.53
CA HIS A 152 13.70 -10.68 10.91
C HIS A 152 14.18 -11.20 12.26
N ALA A 153 13.28 -11.89 12.95
CA ALA A 153 13.61 -12.65 14.14
C ALA A 153 14.32 -13.96 13.78
N LYS A 154 15.06 -14.51 14.74
CA LYS A 154 15.64 -15.84 14.61
C LYS A 154 14.53 -16.86 14.37
N GLY A 155 14.78 -17.79 13.45
CA GLY A 155 13.83 -18.82 13.09
C GLY A 155 12.91 -18.43 11.93
N THR A 156 12.88 -17.17 11.49
CA THR A 156 12.10 -16.79 10.29
C THR A 156 12.53 -17.64 9.09
N LEU A 157 11.54 -18.23 8.41
CA LEU A 157 11.77 -18.97 7.18
C LEU A 157 11.80 -18.01 5.99
N VAL A 158 12.78 -18.19 5.12
CA VAL A 158 12.93 -17.43 3.87
C VAL A 158 13.24 -18.37 2.73
N ARG A 159 12.77 -18.04 1.54
CA ARG A 159 13.21 -18.68 0.30
C ARG A 159 14.48 -18.00 -0.17
N VAL A 160 15.49 -18.76 -0.56
CA VAL A 160 16.70 -18.21 -1.18
C VAL A 160 16.57 -18.33 -2.69
N CYS A 161 16.42 -17.19 -3.35
CA CYS A 161 16.05 -17.10 -4.77
C CYS A 161 17.24 -16.76 -5.68
N GLY A 162 18.39 -16.44 -5.12
CA GLY A 162 19.58 -16.12 -5.88
C GLY A 162 20.76 -15.69 -5.01
N GLU A 163 21.89 -15.42 -5.65
CA GLU A 163 23.13 -15.03 -4.97
C GLU A 163 23.82 -13.83 -5.62
N PHE A 164 24.25 -12.89 -4.78
CA PHE A 164 24.79 -11.59 -5.16
C PHE A 164 26.05 -11.31 -4.33
N GLY A 165 27.16 -11.89 -4.74
CA GLY A 165 28.42 -11.83 -4.00
C GLY A 165 28.31 -12.53 -2.64
N ASN A 166 28.42 -11.74 -1.55
CA ASN A 166 28.32 -12.21 -0.17
C ASN A 166 26.88 -12.26 0.37
N ASP A 167 25.92 -11.85 -0.45
CA ASP A 167 24.52 -11.79 -0.06
C ASP A 167 23.70 -12.84 -0.84
N TYR A 168 22.64 -13.33 -0.22
CA TYR A 168 21.55 -14.03 -0.88
C TYR A 168 20.43 -13.03 -1.19
N LEU A 169 19.78 -13.21 -2.34
CA LEU A 169 18.42 -12.70 -2.56
C LEU A 169 17.48 -13.65 -1.83
N VAL A 170 16.67 -13.11 -0.92
CA VAL A 170 15.70 -13.88 -0.14
C VAL A 170 14.30 -13.31 -0.23
N GLU A 171 13.32 -14.19 -0.09
CA GLU A 171 11.91 -13.83 -0.05
C GLU A 171 11.21 -14.48 1.15
N ALA A 172 10.68 -13.64 2.02
CA ALA A 172 9.53 -13.98 2.88
C ALA A 172 8.27 -13.52 2.14
N TYR A 173 7.43 -12.68 2.76
CA TYR A 173 6.44 -11.92 2.01
C TYR A 173 7.07 -10.86 1.09
N SER A 174 8.21 -10.28 1.49
CA SER A 174 8.93 -9.29 0.68
C SER A 174 10.33 -9.76 0.35
N ALA A 175 10.76 -9.39 -0.85
CA ALA A 175 12.09 -9.66 -1.36
C ALA A 175 13.12 -8.69 -0.77
N GLY A 176 14.33 -9.19 -0.55
CA GLY A 176 15.48 -8.38 -0.17
C GLY A 176 16.76 -9.17 -0.08
N PHE A 177 17.82 -8.53 0.38
CA PHE A 177 19.15 -9.10 0.45
C PHE A 177 19.56 -9.36 1.89
N VAL A 178 20.13 -10.54 2.14
CA VAL A 178 20.66 -10.91 3.46
C VAL A 178 22.06 -11.48 3.30
N ALA A 179 22.94 -11.23 4.26
CA ALA A 179 24.27 -11.81 4.25
C ALA A 179 24.19 -13.34 4.29
N LYS A 180 25.01 -14.03 3.49
CA LYS A 180 24.99 -15.50 3.38
C LYS A 180 25.19 -16.22 4.72
N ASN A 181 25.93 -15.61 5.64
CA ASN A 181 26.19 -16.16 6.98
C ASN A 181 25.05 -15.92 7.98
N ALA A 182 24.07 -15.09 7.67
CA ALA A 182 22.91 -14.81 8.53
C ALA A 182 21.74 -15.79 8.29
N VAL A 183 21.90 -16.74 7.36
CA VAL A 183 20.92 -17.79 7.09
C VAL A 183 21.56 -19.17 7.14
N ARG A 184 20.77 -20.16 7.54
CA ARG A 184 21.11 -21.58 7.46
C ARG A 184 20.12 -22.27 6.53
N LYS A 185 20.63 -22.98 5.53
CA LYS A 185 19.81 -23.83 4.66
C LYS A 185 19.06 -24.88 5.49
N VAL A 186 17.76 -25.02 5.22
CA VAL A 186 16.85 -25.99 5.83
C VAL A 186 16.66 -27.17 4.89
N SER A 187 16.24 -26.92 3.64
CA SER A 187 15.99 -27.95 2.63
C SER A 187 16.04 -27.37 1.22
N ASP A 188 16.38 -28.21 0.24
CA ASP A 188 16.09 -27.90 -1.16
C ASP A 188 14.58 -27.92 -1.40
N LEU A 189 14.10 -27.10 -2.34
CA LEU A 189 12.70 -27.09 -2.76
C LEU A 189 12.57 -27.72 -4.15
N THR A 190 11.47 -28.41 -4.39
CA THR A 190 11.04 -28.72 -5.76
C THR A 190 10.38 -27.50 -6.38
N THR A 191 10.12 -27.54 -7.69
CA THR A 191 9.34 -26.50 -8.36
C THR A 191 7.94 -26.35 -7.77
N GLU A 192 7.28 -27.47 -7.43
CA GLU A 192 5.96 -27.48 -6.78
C GLU A 192 5.99 -26.86 -5.37
N GLN A 193 7.12 -26.96 -4.65
CA GLN A 193 7.28 -26.47 -3.27
C GLN A 193 7.88 -25.06 -3.19
N ARG A 194 8.17 -24.42 -4.33
CA ARG A 194 8.93 -23.16 -4.33
C ARG A 194 8.19 -22.00 -3.68
N ASP A 195 6.88 -22.07 -3.53
CA ASP A 195 6.08 -21.10 -2.76
C ASP A 195 5.72 -21.63 -1.38
N PHE A 196 5.73 -20.73 -0.38
CA PHE A 196 5.48 -21.08 1.03
C PHE A 196 4.22 -21.94 1.30
N PRO A 197 3.06 -21.69 0.65
CA PRO A 197 1.86 -22.51 0.89
C PRO A 197 2.03 -23.98 0.51
N PHE A 198 2.99 -24.28 -0.37
CA PHE A 198 3.21 -25.62 -0.91
C PHE A 198 4.44 -26.31 -0.31
N ILE A 199 5.16 -25.66 0.61
CA ILE A 199 6.32 -26.26 1.30
C ILE A 199 5.88 -27.41 2.21
N TYR A 200 4.70 -27.31 2.83
CA TYR A 200 4.21 -28.26 3.82
C TYR A 200 2.82 -28.81 3.45
N ASP A 201 2.64 -30.13 3.56
CA ASP A 201 1.37 -30.80 3.23
C ASP A 201 0.17 -30.34 4.08
N LYS A 202 0.45 -29.89 5.32
CA LYS A 202 -0.58 -29.44 6.25
C LYS A 202 0.01 -28.46 7.27
N LEU A 203 -0.67 -27.34 7.42
CA LEU A 203 -0.34 -26.31 8.41
C LEU A 203 -1.53 -26.07 9.35
N PRO A 204 -1.29 -25.66 10.61
CA PRO A 204 -2.35 -25.28 11.53
C PRO A 204 -3.05 -24.02 11.05
N VAL A 205 -4.38 -24.01 11.16
CA VAL A 205 -5.22 -22.83 10.92
C VAL A 205 -5.59 -22.21 12.27
N GLN A 206 -5.50 -20.89 12.37
CA GLN A 206 -5.90 -20.12 13.54
C GLN A 206 -6.83 -18.97 13.13
N THR A 207 -7.66 -18.51 14.05
CA THR A 207 -8.56 -17.38 13.82
C THR A 207 -7.89 -16.08 14.23
N VAL A 208 -8.01 -15.06 13.39
CA VAL A 208 -7.60 -13.69 13.71
C VAL A 208 -8.72 -13.01 14.50
N TYR A 209 -8.37 -12.46 15.66
CA TYR A 209 -9.23 -11.62 16.47
C TYR A 209 -9.05 -10.17 16.04
N ALA A 210 -9.99 -9.69 15.23
CA ALA A 210 -10.04 -8.35 14.64
C ALA A 210 -11.47 -7.82 14.68
N SER A 211 -11.66 -6.53 14.41
CA SER A 211 -12.99 -5.93 14.20
C SER A 211 -13.01 -5.10 12.92
N GLU A 212 -14.20 -4.70 12.44
CA GLU A 212 -14.28 -3.79 11.29
C GLU A 212 -13.58 -2.45 11.56
N LYS A 213 -13.71 -1.94 12.80
CA LYS A 213 -13.07 -0.71 13.26
C LYS A 213 -11.55 -0.87 13.37
N GLU A 214 -11.10 -2.01 13.89
CA GLU A 214 -9.68 -2.29 14.10
C GLU A 214 -9.32 -3.61 13.40
N PRO A 215 -9.10 -3.58 12.08
CA PRO A 215 -8.62 -4.74 11.35
C PRO A 215 -7.19 -5.06 11.77
N VAL A 216 -6.78 -6.32 11.59
CA VAL A 216 -5.40 -6.73 11.83
C VAL A 216 -4.65 -6.73 10.52
N TYR A 217 -3.69 -5.82 10.37
CA TYR A 217 -2.76 -5.83 9.25
C TYR A 217 -1.64 -6.84 9.49
N PHE A 218 -1.30 -7.61 8.47
CA PHE A 218 -0.02 -8.30 8.50
C PHE A 218 1.10 -7.29 8.32
N THR A 219 2.33 -7.72 8.62
CA THR A 219 3.56 -7.00 8.35
C THR A 219 4.53 -7.90 7.60
N THR A 220 5.58 -7.31 7.05
CA THR A 220 6.66 -7.98 6.34
C THR A 220 7.83 -8.34 7.25
N SER A 221 7.69 -8.12 8.56
CA SER A 221 8.72 -8.39 9.58
C SER A 221 8.16 -9.13 10.81
N ALA A 222 8.98 -10.01 11.39
CA ALA A 222 8.68 -10.74 12.63
C ALA A 222 9.13 -9.99 13.90
N ASN A 223 9.40 -8.68 13.82
CA ASN A 223 9.76 -7.87 14.99
C ASN A 223 9.16 -6.46 14.97
N GLY A 224 8.26 -6.16 14.03
CA GLY A 224 7.64 -4.85 13.89
C GLY A 224 8.53 -3.78 13.24
N TYR A 225 9.80 -4.07 12.95
CA TYR A 225 10.67 -3.21 12.12
C TYR A 225 10.34 -3.41 10.64
N ASN A 226 9.54 -2.53 10.06
CA ASN A 226 9.30 -2.50 8.61
C ASN A 226 8.95 -1.08 8.11
N GLU A 227 9.25 -0.86 6.84
CA GLU A 227 8.98 0.38 6.10
C GLU A 227 7.97 0.22 4.96
N GLN A 228 7.38 -0.97 4.82
CA GLN A 228 6.50 -1.33 3.72
C GLN A 228 5.03 -1.21 4.12
N SER A 229 4.31 -0.34 3.43
CA SER A 229 2.85 -0.22 3.57
C SER A 229 2.14 -1.53 3.26
N THR A 230 1.17 -1.88 4.09
CA THR A 230 0.26 -3.02 3.87
C THR A 230 -1.15 -2.50 3.68
N TYR A 231 -1.83 -2.97 2.64
CA TYR A 231 -3.18 -2.49 2.29
C TYR A 231 -4.29 -3.49 2.62
N TYR A 232 -3.92 -4.74 2.88
CA TYR A 232 -4.87 -5.80 3.23
C TYR A 232 -4.82 -6.06 4.73
N GLY A 233 -5.98 -5.89 5.37
CA GLY A 233 -6.18 -6.14 6.79
C GLY A 233 -7.22 -7.26 6.97
N TYR A 234 -6.92 -8.19 7.86
CA TYR A 234 -7.82 -9.24 8.28
C TYR A 234 -8.98 -8.64 9.07
N THR A 235 -10.20 -9.08 8.74
CA THR A 235 -11.43 -8.72 9.44
C THR A 235 -11.80 -9.80 10.44
N GLU A 236 -12.87 -9.58 11.20
CA GLU A 236 -13.35 -10.55 12.20
C GLU A 236 -13.53 -11.95 11.60
N ASN A 237 -13.16 -12.98 12.36
CA ASN A 237 -13.27 -14.40 12.00
C ASN A 237 -12.45 -14.81 10.77
N THR A 238 -11.47 -14.01 10.33
CA THR A 238 -10.56 -14.43 9.25
C THR A 238 -9.70 -15.59 9.75
N GLU A 239 -9.70 -16.70 9.03
CA GLU A 239 -8.78 -17.81 9.27
C GLU A 239 -7.45 -17.55 8.57
N VAL A 240 -6.35 -17.77 9.29
CA VAL A 240 -4.99 -17.69 8.76
C VAL A 240 -4.24 -18.99 9.03
N THR A 241 -3.43 -19.39 8.06
CA THR A 241 -2.59 -20.57 8.18
C THR A 241 -1.23 -20.19 8.76
N VAL A 242 -0.86 -20.79 9.88
CA VAL A 242 0.38 -20.49 10.61
C VAL A 242 1.50 -21.40 10.13
N LEU A 243 2.53 -20.78 9.55
CA LEU A 243 3.74 -21.45 9.10
C LEU A 243 4.71 -21.71 10.25
N ARG A 244 4.91 -20.71 11.13
CA ARG A 244 5.88 -20.79 12.21
C ARG A 244 5.56 -19.88 13.38
N ASP A 245 5.77 -20.37 14.60
CA ASP A 245 5.78 -19.58 15.83
C ASP A 245 7.19 -19.00 16.04
N LEU A 246 7.26 -17.69 16.25
CA LEU A 246 8.49 -16.91 16.45
C LEU A 246 8.46 -16.14 17.79
N GLY A 247 7.71 -16.65 18.78
CA GLY A 247 7.54 -16.00 20.08
C GLY A 247 6.36 -15.02 20.06
N ASP A 248 6.65 -13.72 20.13
CA ASP A 248 5.61 -12.66 20.09
C ASP A 248 4.98 -12.49 18.70
N TRP A 249 5.56 -13.13 17.69
CA TRP A 249 5.16 -13.08 16.30
C TRP A 249 4.90 -14.47 15.76
N VAL A 250 4.06 -14.55 14.73
CA VAL A 250 3.92 -15.74 13.90
C VAL A 250 4.20 -15.41 12.45
N GLN A 251 4.82 -16.33 11.73
CA GLN A 251 4.92 -16.32 10.29
C GLN A 251 3.75 -17.11 9.70
N LEU A 252 3.10 -16.56 8.68
CA LEU A 252 1.95 -17.13 7.98
C LEU A 252 2.38 -17.83 6.68
N GLU A 253 1.48 -18.61 6.08
CA GLU A 253 1.75 -19.47 4.92
C GLU A 253 2.21 -18.76 3.64
N TYR A 254 2.08 -17.43 3.53
CA TYR A 254 2.60 -16.63 2.42
C TYR A 254 3.84 -15.80 2.82
N GLY A 255 4.51 -16.17 3.91
CA GLY A 255 5.69 -15.49 4.43
C GLY A 255 5.40 -14.16 5.13
N MET A 256 4.11 -13.83 5.36
CA MET A 256 3.63 -12.66 6.09
C MET A 256 3.80 -12.86 7.60
N PHE A 257 3.70 -11.79 8.38
CA PHE A 257 3.79 -11.88 9.85
C PHE A 257 2.64 -11.15 10.53
N VAL A 258 2.20 -11.67 11.66
CA VAL A 258 1.28 -10.97 12.58
C VAL A 258 1.76 -11.16 14.01
N GLU A 259 1.48 -10.18 14.88
CA GLU A 259 1.73 -10.35 16.31
C GLU A 259 0.83 -11.48 16.82
N LYS A 260 1.40 -12.38 17.61
CA LYS A 260 0.71 -13.57 18.15
C LYS A 260 -0.50 -13.19 19.01
N ARG A 261 -0.49 -12.02 19.65
CA ARG A 261 -1.62 -11.48 20.43
C ARG A 261 -2.91 -11.32 19.61
N PHE A 262 -2.82 -11.17 18.29
CA PHE A 262 -4.00 -11.11 17.41
C PHE A 262 -4.59 -12.49 17.08
N LEU A 263 -3.92 -13.58 17.47
CA LEU A 263 -4.41 -14.95 17.35
C LEU A 263 -4.81 -15.56 18.71
N ASP A 264 -4.61 -14.80 19.79
CA ASP A 264 -4.95 -15.19 21.15
C ASP A 264 -6.27 -14.54 21.57
N PRO A 265 -7.35 -15.29 21.90
CA PRO A 265 -8.62 -14.72 22.34
C PRO A 265 -8.50 -13.81 23.57
N GLU A 266 -7.50 -14.05 24.42
CA GLU A 266 -7.26 -13.26 25.64
C GLU A 266 -6.24 -12.13 25.41
N GLY A 267 -5.70 -12.03 24.19
CA GLY A 267 -4.73 -11.02 23.80
C GLY A 267 -5.34 -9.63 23.61
N ALA A 268 -4.49 -8.60 23.59
CA ALA A 268 -4.90 -7.26 23.19
C ALA A 268 -5.01 -7.17 21.67
N HIS A 269 -6.21 -6.89 21.15
CA HIS A 269 -6.51 -6.84 19.70
C HIS A 269 -6.48 -5.44 19.09
N SER A 270 -5.91 -4.46 19.79
CA SER A 270 -5.76 -3.09 19.30
C SER A 270 -4.31 -2.72 19.02
N TYR A 271 -4.10 -1.88 18.02
CA TYR A 271 -2.77 -1.31 17.74
C TYR A 271 -2.47 -0.14 18.68
N PRO A 272 -1.18 0.09 19.02
CA PRO A 272 -0.77 1.29 19.72
C PRO A 272 -1.22 2.54 18.97
N THR A 273 -1.78 3.51 19.69
CA THR A 273 -2.16 4.80 19.13
C THR A 273 -1.00 5.78 19.22
N ALA A 274 -0.75 6.51 18.14
CA ALA A 274 0.02 7.74 18.12
C ALA A 274 -0.87 8.88 17.61
N TRP A 275 -0.41 10.11 17.75
CA TRP A 275 -1.17 11.29 17.37
C TRP A 275 -0.34 12.18 16.45
N VAL A 276 -0.99 12.69 15.40
CA VAL A 276 -0.36 13.63 14.47
C VAL A 276 0.05 14.89 15.21
N LYS A 277 1.28 15.34 15.00
CA LYS A 277 1.86 16.54 15.59
C LYS A 277 2.43 17.41 14.47
N CYS A 278 1.76 18.53 14.21
CA CYS A 278 2.25 19.56 13.28
C CYS A 278 2.68 20.82 14.05
N GLU A 279 3.66 21.56 13.52
CA GLU A 279 4.12 22.82 14.14
C GLU A 279 3.26 24.02 13.72
N GLY A 280 2.94 24.15 12.43
CA GLY A 280 2.09 25.22 11.90
C GLY A 280 0.60 24.97 12.12
N VAL A 281 -0.17 26.05 12.26
CA VAL A 281 -1.63 26.00 12.51
C VAL A 281 -2.45 25.39 11.37
N LEU A 282 -1.91 25.39 10.15
CA LEU A 282 -2.53 24.75 8.99
C LEU A 282 -1.67 23.60 8.43
N ASP A 283 -0.57 23.26 9.08
CA ASP A 283 0.31 22.20 8.61
C ASP A 283 -0.37 20.85 8.69
N ARG A 284 0.01 19.96 7.76
CA ARG A 284 -0.57 18.64 7.64
C ARG A 284 0.52 17.59 7.48
N LEU A 285 0.36 16.46 8.16
CA LEU A 285 1.22 15.30 8.02
C LEU A 285 0.90 14.56 6.72
N ASN A 286 1.90 14.37 5.87
CA ASN A 286 1.79 13.54 4.67
C ASN A 286 1.78 12.05 5.04
N VAL A 287 0.72 11.34 4.65
CA VAL A 287 0.62 9.86 4.68
C VAL A 287 0.94 9.35 3.29
N ARG A 288 1.98 8.51 3.13
CA ARG A 288 2.60 8.18 1.84
C ARG A 288 2.48 6.72 1.45
N TYR A 289 2.59 6.43 0.15
CA TYR A 289 2.58 5.06 -0.39
C TYR A 289 3.74 4.20 0.12
N SER A 290 4.89 4.82 0.34
CA SER A 290 6.10 4.17 0.84
C SER A 290 6.85 5.08 1.81
N ALA A 291 7.78 4.51 2.56
CA ALA A 291 8.69 5.21 3.47
C ALA A 291 9.77 6.01 2.71
N ASP A 292 9.33 6.94 1.88
CA ASP A 292 10.18 7.84 1.10
C ASP A 292 9.57 9.25 1.16
N LYS A 293 10.40 10.25 1.45
CA LYS A 293 10.02 11.67 1.50
C LYS A 293 9.54 12.20 0.14
N ASP A 294 9.93 11.55 -0.94
CA ASP A 294 9.59 11.91 -2.31
C ASP A 294 8.41 11.08 -2.85
N ALA A 295 7.96 10.05 -2.11
CA ALA A 295 6.79 9.26 -2.48
C ALA A 295 5.50 10.07 -2.43
N VAL A 296 4.57 9.76 -3.33
CA VAL A 296 3.25 10.39 -3.39
C VAL A 296 2.52 10.22 -2.06
N SER A 297 1.80 11.26 -1.64
CA SER A 297 0.96 11.21 -0.45
C SER A 297 -0.43 10.71 -0.83
N HIS A 298 -1.00 9.76 -0.08
CA HIS A 298 -2.40 9.37 -0.18
C HIS A 298 -3.33 10.36 0.50
N ALA A 299 -2.86 10.91 1.62
CA ALA A 299 -3.66 11.75 2.49
C ALA A 299 -2.75 12.74 3.20
N LYS A 300 -3.33 13.83 3.67
CA LYS A 300 -2.67 14.80 4.55
C LYS A 300 -3.56 15.08 5.75
N LEU A 301 -3.04 14.81 6.94
CA LEU A 301 -3.79 14.85 8.20
C LEU A 301 -3.46 16.09 9.02
N CYS A 302 -4.47 16.69 9.63
CA CYS A 302 -4.30 17.81 10.56
C CYS A 302 -3.66 17.36 11.89
N SER A 303 -3.16 18.32 12.68
CA SER A 303 -2.60 18.03 14.01
C SER A 303 -3.67 17.50 14.96
N GLY A 304 -3.30 16.57 15.84
CA GLY A 304 -4.16 15.97 16.85
C GLY A 304 -4.99 14.77 16.38
N ILE A 305 -4.92 14.39 15.10
CA ILE A 305 -5.62 13.21 14.59
C ILE A 305 -4.95 11.93 15.11
N PRO A 306 -5.70 10.99 15.72
CA PRO A 306 -5.16 9.72 16.16
C PRO A 306 -4.88 8.82 14.96
N VAL A 307 -3.78 8.08 15.04
CA VAL A 307 -3.37 7.06 14.07
C VAL A 307 -2.94 5.81 14.82
N HIS A 308 -3.17 4.65 14.24
CA HIS A 308 -2.80 3.35 14.79
C HIS A 308 -1.50 2.87 14.14
N VAL A 309 -0.50 2.54 14.96
CA VAL A 309 0.85 2.19 14.51
C VAL A 309 0.91 0.68 14.28
N ILE A 310 0.95 0.28 13.01
CA ILE A 310 1.08 -1.12 12.60
C ILE A 310 2.51 -1.60 12.84
N SER A 311 3.48 -0.74 12.53
CA SER A 311 4.91 -1.04 12.56
C SER A 311 5.75 0.22 12.39
N GLN A 312 7.06 0.12 12.60
CA GLN A 312 7.93 1.29 12.54
C GLN A 312 9.40 0.93 12.28
N SER A 313 10.12 1.82 11.60
CA SER A 313 11.58 1.84 11.54
C SER A 313 12.14 2.94 12.46
N ASP A 314 13.40 3.29 12.29
CA ASP A 314 14.02 4.40 13.02
C ASP A 314 13.33 5.74 12.69
N GLN A 315 13.02 5.98 11.42
CA GLN A 315 12.50 7.27 10.93
C GLN A 315 11.02 7.24 10.54
N TRP A 316 10.50 6.08 10.14
CA TRP A 316 9.15 5.95 9.58
C TRP A 316 8.25 5.08 10.46
N ALA A 317 6.96 5.37 10.45
CA ALA A 317 5.91 4.50 10.98
C ALA A 317 4.96 4.14 9.85
N VAL A 318 4.57 2.88 9.77
CA VAL A 318 3.43 2.46 8.96
C VAL A 318 2.21 2.52 9.86
N ILE A 319 1.24 3.33 9.45
CA ILE A 319 0.03 3.59 10.23
C ILE A 319 -1.20 3.20 9.43
N PHE A 320 -2.31 3.03 10.14
CA PHE A 320 -3.63 3.29 9.58
C PHE A 320 -4.38 4.31 10.44
N PHE A 321 -5.41 4.92 9.88
CA PHE A 321 -6.33 5.74 10.65
C PHE A 321 -7.76 5.46 10.24
N THR A 322 -8.68 5.61 11.18
CA THR A 322 -10.13 5.51 10.99
C THR A 322 -10.83 6.27 12.12
N GLY A 323 -12.14 6.47 12.00
CA GLY A 323 -12.91 7.18 13.01
C GLY A 323 -13.09 6.33 14.27
N PRO A 324 -13.36 6.95 15.44
CA PRO A 324 -13.71 6.21 16.65
C PRO A 324 -14.91 5.27 16.48
N ASN A 325 -15.79 5.49 15.50
CA ASN A 325 -16.87 4.58 15.12
C ASN A 325 -16.65 3.94 13.72
N GLY A 326 -15.40 3.87 13.26
CA GLY A 326 -15.01 3.30 11.98
C GLY A 326 -15.24 4.27 10.81
N GLY A 327 -15.63 3.71 9.66
CA GLY A 327 -15.80 4.42 8.39
C GLY A 327 -14.56 4.33 7.51
N TYR A 328 -14.25 5.42 6.80
CA TYR A 328 -13.08 5.52 5.95
C TYR A 328 -11.82 5.11 6.71
N ARG A 329 -11.00 4.32 6.02
CA ARG A 329 -9.76 3.77 6.56
C ARG A 329 -8.69 3.87 5.50
N LEU A 330 -7.53 4.33 5.90
CA LEU A 330 -6.37 4.40 5.02
C LEU A 330 -5.11 4.00 5.76
N THR A 331 -4.27 3.21 5.08
CA THR A 331 -2.92 2.86 5.51
C THR A 331 -1.88 3.66 4.74
N GLY A 332 -0.72 3.87 5.37
CA GLY A 332 0.45 4.43 4.68
C GLY A 332 1.61 4.74 5.62
N CYS A 333 2.70 5.23 5.06
CA CYS A 333 3.91 5.59 5.79
C CYS A 333 3.92 7.06 6.19
N VAL A 334 4.33 7.33 7.42
CA VAL A 334 4.51 8.68 7.97
C VAL A 334 5.86 8.81 8.66
N MET A 335 6.43 10.01 8.66
CA MET A 335 7.65 10.31 9.41
C MET A 335 7.33 10.37 10.91
N LYS A 336 8.09 9.63 11.74
CA LYS A 336 7.86 9.51 13.19
C LYS A 336 8.04 10.80 13.95
N GLU A 337 8.86 11.72 13.46
CA GLU A 337 9.08 13.02 14.12
C GLU A 337 7.81 13.87 14.20
N TYR A 338 6.83 13.61 13.33
CA TYR A 338 5.51 14.25 13.34
C TYR A 338 4.44 13.41 14.06
N LEU A 339 4.86 12.40 14.83
CA LEU A 339 4.00 11.63 15.70
C LEU A 339 4.36 11.87 17.16
N SER A 340 3.35 11.94 18.01
CA SER A 340 3.49 11.82 19.46
C SER A 340 2.93 10.47 19.89
N PHE A 341 3.74 9.66 20.57
CA PHE A 341 3.36 8.32 21.03
C PHE A 341 2.83 8.32 22.46
N ASP A 342 2.99 9.41 23.21
CA ASP A 342 2.51 9.53 24.58
C ASP A 342 1.24 10.40 24.70
N GLY A 343 0.77 10.94 23.58
CA GLY A 343 -0.41 11.81 23.53
C GLY A 343 -0.21 13.18 24.18
N LYS A 344 1.00 13.53 24.63
CA LYS A 344 1.25 14.78 25.36
C LYS A 344 1.62 15.92 24.42
N ASN A 345 1.25 17.13 24.84
CA ASN A 345 1.58 18.40 24.16
C ASN A 345 1.12 18.45 22.70
N ILE A 346 -0.11 18.03 22.44
CA ILE A 346 -0.70 18.01 21.10
C ILE A 346 -1.85 19.00 21.06
N GLU A 347 -1.69 20.03 20.25
CA GLU A 347 -2.79 20.95 19.94
C GLU A 347 -3.47 20.47 18.66
N GLN A 348 -4.81 20.36 18.71
CA GLN A 348 -5.61 20.18 17.51
C GLN A 348 -5.59 21.49 16.74
N SER A 349 -5.09 21.46 15.51
CA SER A 349 -4.98 22.61 14.63
C SER A 349 -5.35 22.22 13.20
N GLY A 350 -5.86 23.18 12.42
CA GLY A 350 -6.23 22.96 11.02
C GLY A 350 -7.56 22.24 10.78
N ILE A 351 -8.22 21.75 11.84
CA ILE A 351 -9.55 21.13 11.76
C ILE A 351 -10.62 22.24 11.60
N THR A 352 -11.45 22.12 10.57
CA THR A 352 -12.51 23.09 10.28
C THR A 352 -13.89 22.42 10.33
N GLN A 353 -14.78 22.95 11.16
CA GLN A 353 -16.20 22.56 11.10
C GLN A 353 -16.86 23.18 9.86
N VAL A 354 -17.51 22.35 9.07
CA VAL A 354 -18.22 22.71 7.85
C VAL A 354 -19.66 22.22 7.89
N ARG A 355 -20.49 22.84 7.05
CA ARG A 355 -21.85 22.39 6.76
C ARG A 355 -21.94 21.97 5.30
N LEU A 356 -22.69 20.91 5.04
CA LEU A 356 -22.97 20.48 3.68
C LEU A 356 -24.08 21.35 3.05
N LYS A 357 -23.83 21.94 1.87
CA LYS A 357 -24.77 22.86 1.21
C LYS A 357 -25.93 22.19 0.47
N GLN A 358 -25.78 20.91 0.15
CA GLN A 358 -26.71 20.16 -0.69
C GLN A 358 -26.66 18.68 -0.33
N ASP A 359 -27.70 17.94 -0.69
CA ASP A 359 -27.67 16.49 -0.55
C ASP A 359 -26.53 15.89 -1.41
N LEU A 360 -25.85 14.89 -0.85
CA LEU A 360 -24.88 14.05 -1.54
C LEU A 360 -25.37 12.62 -1.50
N GLY A 361 -25.37 11.95 -2.65
CA GLY A 361 -25.54 10.50 -2.71
C GLY A 361 -24.31 9.79 -2.13
N GLY A 362 -24.52 8.56 -1.67
CA GLY A 362 -23.43 7.65 -1.41
C GLY A 362 -23.02 7.02 -2.73
N ASP A 363 -21.90 7.45 -3.29
CA ASP A 363 -21.26 6.84 -4.46
C ASP A 363 -19.82 7.39 -4.57
N GLU A 364 -19.08 6.92 -5.57
CA GLU A 364 -17.71 7.35 -5.87
C GLU A 364 -17.56 8.86 -6.19
N ARG A 365 -18.68 9.61 -6.34
CA ARG A 365 -18.72 11.04 -6.72
C ARG A 365 -19.36 11.93 -5.64
N GLY A 366 -19.81 11.35 -4.53
CA GLY A 366 -20.49 12.04 -3.44
C GLY A 366 -19.76 11.80 -2.13
N VAL A 367 -20.26 10.84 -1.37
CA VAL A 367 -19.66 10.39 -0.11
C VAL A 367 -19.18 8.96 -0.29
N ARG A 368 -17.89 8.70 -0.06
CA ARG A 368 -17.41 7.33 0.08
C ARG A 368 -17.62 6.89 1.52
N PHE A 369 -18.78 6.31 1.77
CA PHE A 369 -19.20 5.76 3.06
C PHE A 369 -20.03 4.50 2.81
N TYR A 370 -19.71 3.39 3.48
CA TYR A 370 -20.35 2.09 3.29
C TYR A 370 -21.03 1.68 4.60
N GLU A 371 -22.34 1.48 4.58
CA GLU A 371 -23.15 1.07 5.74
C GLU A 371 -24.18 0.03 5.29
N ASP A 372 -24.29 -1.08 6.02
CA ASP A 372 -25.27 -2.15 5.77
C ASP A 372 -25.32 -2.69 4.32
N GLY A 373 -24.21 -2.61 3.60
CA GLY A 373 -24.10 -3.08 2.21
C GLY A 373 -24.46 -2.05 1.13
N GLU A 374 -24.84 -0.82 1.51
CA GLU A 374 -25.18 0.28 0.60
C GLU A 374 -24.35 1.54 0.91
N TYR A 375 -24.19 2.39 -0.10
CA TYR A 375 -23.58 3.70 0.10
C TYR A 375 -24.64 4.69 0.62
N ALA A 376 -24.57 5.08 1.89
CA ALA A 376 -25.50 6.04 2.47
C ALA A 376 -25.10 7.49 2.11
N GLY A 377 -26.05 8.24 1.57
CA GLY A 377 -25.88 9.67 1.28
C GLY A 377 -25.93 10.55 2.53
N LEU A 378 -25.51 11.81 2.40
CA LEU A 378 -25.60 12.82 3.45
C LEU A 378 -26.56 13.94 3.04
N PRO A 379 -27.51 14.33 3.90
CA PRO A 379 -28.43 15.43 3.60
C PRO A 379 -27.74 16.80 3.74
N ALA A 380 -28.24 17.77 2.99
CA ALA A 380 -27.90 19.18 3.17
C ALA A 380 -28.09 19.59 4.64
N GLY A 381 -27.20 20.45 5.13
CA GLY A 381 -27.20 20.91 6.51
C GLY A 381 -26.37 20.06 7.47
N THR A 382 -25.94 18.86 7.07
CA THR A 382 -25.06 17.99 7.87
C THR A 382 -23.80 18.72 8.30
N LEU A 383 -23.47 18.64 9.59
CA LEU A 383 -22.23 19.18 10.15
C LEU A 383 -21.13 18.12 10.10
N LEU A 384 -19.94 18.54 9.68
CA LEU A 384 -18.76 17.70 9.54
C LEU A 384 -17.53 18.45 10.08
N ASN A 385 -16.55 17.72 10.61
CA ASN A 385 -15.24 18.26 10.93
C ASN A 385 -14.24 17.81 9.86
N VAL A 386 -13.74 18.74 9.05
CA VAL A 386 -12.69 18.44 8.08
C VAL A 386 -11.37 18.29 8.83
N PHE A 387 -10.80 17.09 8.82
CA PHE A 387 -9.54 16.77 9.50
C PHE A 387 -8.38 16.50 8.56
N GLY A 388 -8.62 16.47 7.25
CA GLY A 388 -7.59 16.18 6.28
C GLY A 388 -8.07 16.32 4.85
N VAL A 389 -7.18 15.98 3.93
CA VAL A 389 -7.41 16.06 2.48
C VAL A 389 -6.71 14.91 1.77
N VAL A 390 -7.26 14.49 0.64
CA VAL A 390 -6.60 13.57 -0.28
C VAL A 390 -6.01 14.42 -1.41
N PRO A 391 -4.67 14.49 -1.57
CA PRO A 391 -4.07 15.22 -2.67
C PRO A 391 -4.33 14.50 -4.00
N PRO A 392 -4.33 15.22 -5.13
CA PRO A 392 -4.55 14.60 -6.44
C PRO A 392 -3.46 13.58 -6.77
N MET A 393 -3.85 12.40 -7.28
CA MET A 393 -2.92 11.30 -7.59
C MET A 393 -2.01 11.57 -8.80
N SER A 394 -2.36 12.52 -9.67
CA SER A 394 -1.53 12.90 -10.82
C SER A 394 -1.61 14.40 -11.13
N SER A 395 -0.64 14.90 -11.90
CA SER A 395 -0.57 16.30 -12.33
C SER A 395 -1.58 16.67 -13.44
N HIS A 396 -2.38 15.73 -13.97
CA HIS A 396 -3.08 15.92 -15.24
C HIS A 396 -4.59 15.69 -15.28
N SER A 397 -5.25 15.20 -14.23
CA SER A 397 -6.71 15.26 -14.14
C SER A 397 -7.12 14.87 -12.74
N ASP A 398 -7.51 15.86 -11.95
CA ASP A 398 -8.68 15.83 -11.05
C ASP A 398 -8.78 17.24 -10.45
N THR A 399 -9.67 18.08 -10.99
CA THR A 399 -9.99 19.38 -10.40
C THR A 399 -10.73 19.26 -9.06
N THR A 400 -11.06 18.03 -8.67
CA THR A 400 -11.86 17.72 -7.50
C THR A 400 -11.00 17.74 -6.25
N GLU A 401 -11.26 18.73 -5.41
CA GLU A 401 -10.85 18.74 -4.01
C GLU A 401 -11.59 17.64 -3.24
N ILE A 402 -10.84 16.77 -2.56
CA ILE A 402 -11.36 15.68 -1.73
C ILE A 402 -10.99 15.95 -0.27
N TYR A 403 -12.00 16.00 0.58
CA TYR A 403 -11.83 16.25 2.02
C TYR A 403 -12.05 14.97 2.83
N LEU A 404 -11.20 14.79 3.84
CA LEU A 404 -11.40 13.80 4.89
C LEU A 404 -12.18 14.46 6.02
N CYS A 405 -13.34 13.90 6.33
CA CYS A 405 -14.29 14.47 7.27
C CYS A 405 -14.66 13.47 8.36
N GLU A 406 -14.88 13.99 9.57
CA GLU A 406 -15.49 13.27 10.67
C GLU A 406 -16.94 13.73 10.85
N THR A 407 -17.86 12.77 10.96
CA THR A 407 -19.28 12.99 11.28
C THR A 407 -19.47 13.23 12.78
N GLU A 408 -20.64 13.73 13.18
CA GLU A 408 -20.96 13.98 14.60
C GLU A 408 -20.87 12.71 15.47
N ASP A 409 -21.19 11.55 14.89
CA ASP A 409 -21.03 10.25 15.53
C ASP A 409 -19.61 9.67 15.42
N GLY A 410 -18.62 10.44 14.96
CA GLY A 410 -17.21 10.02 14.98
C GLY A 410 -16.87 8.96 13.92
N ARG A 411 -17.59 8.90 12.81
CA ARG A 411 -17.18 8.11 11.63
C ARG A 411 -16.33 8.97 10.71
N TYR A 412 -15.30 8.38 10.12
CA TYR A 412 -14.53 9.04 9.07
C TYR A 412 -15.14 8.79 7.70
N ILE A 413 -15.14 9.78 6.83
CA ILE A 413 -15.67 9.71 5.47
C ILE A 413 -14.81 10.54 4.51
N GLU A 414 -14.93 10.25 3.22
CA GLU A 414 -14.40 11.11 2.16
C GLU A 414 -15.54 11.87 1.47
N ILE A 415 -15.35 13.17 1.24
CA ILE A 415 -16.21 14.00 0.40
C ILE A 415 -15.55 14.18 -0.96
N TRP A 416 -16.05 13.47 -1.97
CA TRP A 416 -15.50 13.42 -3.34
C TRP A 416 -16.13 14.48 -4.26
N LYS A 417 -16.55 15.61 -3.69
CA LYS A 417 -17.20 16.69 -4.44
C LYS A 417 -16.76 18.05 -3.96
N SER A 418 -16.24 18.85 -4.88
CA SER A 418 -15.81 20.21 -4.58
C SER A 418 -16.98 21.17 -4.46
N GLY A 419 -16.78 22.21 -3.65
CA GLY A 419 -17.71 23.33 -3.58
C GLY A 419 -19.04 23.01 -2.92
N VAL A 420 -19.15 21.89 -2.20
CA VAL A 420 -20.37 21.50 -1.45
C VAL A 420 -20.26 21.78 0.04
N LEU A 421 -19.09 22.15 0.53
CA LEU A 421 -18.84 22.47 1.94
C LEU A 421 -18.83 23.99 2.15
N GLU A 422 -19.44 24.44 3.23
CA GLU A 422 -19.34 25.82 3.72
C GLU A 422 -18.78 25.84 5.15
N PRO A 423 -17.77 26.68 5.46
CA PRO A 423 -17.26 26.80 6.83
C PRO A 423 -18.33 27.35 7.78
N VAL A 424 -18.51 26.72 8.94
CA VAL A 424 -19.45 27.20 9.97
C VAL A 424 -18.90 28.46 10.64
N ASN A 425 -17.60 28.47 10.97
CA ASN A 425 -16.92 29.67 11.43
C ASN A 425 -16.39 30.47 10.21
N THR A 426 -16.75 31.74 10.15
CA THR A 426 -16.34 32.67 9.08
C THR A 426 -15.28 33.69 9.52
N GLU A 427 -14.74 33.53 10.73
CA GLU A 427 -13.66 34.33 11.32
C GLU A 427 -12.69 33.40 12.07
N THR A 428 -11.62 33.01 11.38
CA THR A 428 -10.59 32.10 11.91
C THR A 428 -9.41 32.88 12.49
N GLY A 429 -9.18 34.11 12.05
CA GLY A 429 -7.97 34.87 12.37
C GLY A 429 -6.69 34.30 11.73
N ILE A 430 -6.81 33.29 10.86
CA ILE A 430 -5.68 32.65 10.17
C ILE A 430 -5.54 33.30 8.79
N PHE A 431 -4.37 33.86 8.48
CA PHE A 431 -4.17 34.61 7.24
C PHE A 431 -3.10 33.99 6.36
N ALA A 432 -3.44 33.73 5.10
CA ALA A 432 -2.49 33.40 4.05
C ALA A 432 -2.08 34.65 3.27
N LYS A 433 -0.86 34.66 2.76
CA LYS A 433 -0.36 35.72 1.87
C LYS A 433 -0.45 35.24 0.42
N VAL A 434 -1.06 36.04 -0.44
CA VAL A 434 -1.13 35.77 -1.88
C VAL A 434 0.28 35.86 -2.49
N SER A 435 0.79 34.77 -3.08
CA SER A 435 2.14 34.72 -3.63
C SER A 435 2.23 35.33 -5.04
N SER A 436 1.19 35.11 -5.87
CA SER A 436 1.02 35.70 -7.20
C SER A 436 -0.42 36.13 -7.41
N ALA A 437 -0.66 37.08 -8.33
CA ALA A 437 -2.02 37.58 -8.58
C ALA A 437 -2.98 36.44 -8.93
N VAL A 438 -4.10 36.36 -8.20
CA VAL A 438 -5.05 35.24 -8.28
C VAL A 438 -6.47 35.77 -8.31
N ARG A 439 -7.39 34.97 -8.88
CA ARG A 439 -8.82 35.26 -8.88
C ARG A 439 -9.49 34.53 -7.72
N MET A 440 -10.28 35.28 -6.95
CA MET A 440 -11.27 34.73 -6.03
C MET A 440 -12.55 34.44 -6.80
N ARG A 441 -13.12 33.25 -6.62
CA ARG A 441 -14.27 32.78 -7.40
C ARG A 441 -15.42 32.31 -6.53
N THR A 442 -16.61 32.24 -7.11
CA THR A 442 -17.83 31.74 -6.45
C THR A 442 -17.79 30.23 -6.16
N GLU A 443 -17.06 29.48 -6.98
CA GLU A 443 -16.93 28.02 -6.90
C GLU A 443 -15.47 27.61 -7.15
N PRO A 444 -15.05 26.41 -6.70
CA PRO A 444 -13.71 25.87 -6.91
C PRO A 444 -13.53 25.35 -8.36
N ASP A 445 -13.75 26.23 -9.32
CA ASP A 445 -13.66 25.94 -10.76
C ASP A 445 -12.90 27.09 -11.46
N PRO A 446 -11.90 26.81 -12.32
CA PRO A 446 -11.19 27.85 -13.07
C PRO A 446 -12.09 28.71 -13.98
N GLU A 447 -13.27 28.25 -14.36
CA GLU A 447 -14.24 28.97 -15.20
C GLU A 447 -15.36 29.64 -14.40
N ALA A 448 -15.45 29.42 -13.09
CA ALA A 448 -16.46 30.04 -12.24
C ALA A 448 -16.34 31.57 -12.19
N LYS A 449 -17.47 32.24 -11.90
CA LYS A 449 -17.55 33.70 -11.80
C LYS A 449 -16.48 34.25 -10.84
N VAL A 450 -15.76 35.26 -11.32
CA VAL A 450 -14.75 35.98 -10.52
C VAL A 450 -15.46 36.96 -9.60
N LEU A 451 -15.21 36.84 -8.29
CA LEU A 451 -15.60 37.81 -7.27
C LEU A 451 -14.59 38.96 -7.22
N TYR A 452 -13.30 38.61 -7.12
CA TYR A 452 -12.21 39.57 -7.03
C TYR A 452 -10.98 39.10 -7.80
N GLN A 453 -10.22 40.07 -8.35
CA GLN A 453 -8.83 39.86 -8.71
C GLN A 453 -7.95 40.39 -7.58
N VAL A 454 -7.20 39.49 -6.93
CA VAL A 454 -6.43 39.80 -5.72
C VAL A 454 -4.94 39.85 -6.06
N LYS A 455 -4.29 40.95 -5.71
CA LYS A 455 -2.89 41.21 -6.05
C LYS A 455 -1.96 40.40 -5.14
N ALA A 456 -0.77 40.08 -5.66
CA ALA A 456 0.31 39.49 -4.87
C ALA A 456 0.60 40.32 -3.61
N LYS A 457 1.05 39.64 -2.55
CA LYS A 457 1.33 40.15 -1.21
C LYS A 457 0.11 40.58 -0.37
N THR A 458 -1.11 40.50 -0.92
CA THR A 458 -2.35 40.72 -0.16
C THR A 458 -2.55 39.61 0.86
N LYS A 459 -3.05 39.93 2.05
CA LYS A 459 -3.49 38.94 3.04
C LYS A 459 -4.96 38.59 2.81
N VAL A 460 -5.28 37.30 2.89
CA VAL A 460 -6.64 36.76 2.85
C VAL A 460 -6.83 35.85 4.05
N GLU A 461 -8.02 35.86 4.63
CA GLU A 461 -8.33 34.99 5.76
C GLU A 461 -8.70 33.60 5.25
N VAL A 462 -8.11 32.56 5.83
CA VAL A 462 -8.33 31.16 5.43
C VAL A 462 -9.41 30.57 6.30
N LEU A 463 -10.48 30.07 5.68
CA LEU A 463 -11.59 29.43 6.38
C LEU A 463 -11.50 27.90 6.30
N LEU A 464 -11.11 27.38 5.13
CA LEU A 464 -10.86 25.95 4.91
C LEU A 464 -9.74 25.77 3.90
N ARG A 465 -8.62 25.15 4.32
CA ARG A 465 -7.46 24.88 3.46
C ARG A 465 -7.65 23.59 2.68
N GLY A 466 -7.74 23.67 1.35
CA GLY A 466 -7.65 22.51 0.44
C GLY A 466 -6.26 22.37 -0.19
N GLU A 467 -6.03 21.32 -0.98
CA GLU A 467 -4.81 21.14 -1.78
C GLU A 467 -4.87 21.86 -3.13
N ILE A 468 -6.06 21.94 -3.72
CA ILE A 468 -6.29 22.58 -5.03
C ILE A 468 -6.92 23.96 -4.83
N TRP A 469 -7.96 24.04 -4.00
CA TRP A 469 -8.77 25.22 -3.71
C TRP A 469 -8.90 25.44 -2.20
N THR A 470 -8.72 26.69 -1.79
CA THR A 470 -8.91 27.14 -0.41
C THR A 470 -10.13 28.05 -0.34
N ILE A 471 -11.00 27.82 0.65
CA ILE A 471 -12.08 28.75 0.99
C ILE A 471 -11.48 29.88 1.81
N VAL A 472 -11.64 31.11 1.32
CA VAL A 472 -11.09 32.32 1.92
C VAL A 472 -12.15 33.39 2.12
N LYS A 473 -11.92 34.28 3.09
CA LYS A 473 -12.66 35.54 3.24
C LYS A 473 -11.76 36.70 2.83
N TYR A 474 -12.29 37.57 1.96
CA TYR A 474 -11.62 38.77 1.50
C TYR A 474 -12.63 39.89 1.29
N LYS A 475 -12.38 41.04 1.91
CA LYS A 475 -13.28 42.21 1.88
C LYS A 475 -14.73 41.89 2.29
N GLY A 476 -14.90 40.97 3.23
CA GLY A 476 -16.22 40.57 3.75
C GLY A 476 -16.96 39.52 2.91
N GLU A 477 -16.44 39.15 1.73
CA GLU A 477 -17.01 38.07 0.92
C GLU A 477 -16.23 36.76 1.12
N ILE A 478 -16.92 35.63 0.97
CA ILE A 478 -16.37 34.27 1.05
C ILE A 478 -16.37 33.66 -0.35
N GLY A 479 -15.30 32.95 -0.69
CA GLY A 479 -15.14 32.32 -2.00
C GLY A 479 -13.87 31.48 -2.07
N TYR A 480 -13.55 31.03 -3.28
CA TYR A 480 -12.50 30.05 -3.53
C TYR A 480 -11.30 30.70 -4.21
N MET A 481 -10.08 30.35 -3.77
CA MET A 481 -8.82 30.69 -4.43
C MET A 481 -7.98 29.42 -4.60
N MET A 482 -7.26 29.30 -5.71
CA MET A 482 -6.36 28.16 -5.89
C MET A 482 -5.22 28.18 -4.85
N SER A 483 -5.05 27.07 -4.12
CA SER A 483 -4.11 26.94 -3.00
C SER A 483 -2.67 27.21 -3.39
N ARG A 484 -2.25 26.84 -4.62
CA ARG A 484 -0.89 27.09 -5.14
C ARG A 484 -0.49 28.57 -5.22
N TYR A 485 -1.44 29.50 -5.14
CA TYR A 485 -1.16 30.95 -5.10
C TYR A 485 -1.22 31.54 -3.69
N LEU A 486 -1.33 30.70 -2.66
CA LEU A 486 -1.39 31.09 -1.26
C LEU A 486 -0.16 30.56 -0.52
N SER A 487 0.46 31.44 0.25
CA SER A 487 1.48 31.09 1.23
C SER A 487 0.80 31.05 2.60
N PHE A 488 0.64 29.85 3.14
CA PHE A 488 0.03 29.63 4.44
C PHE A 488 1.02 29.97 5.58
N PRO A 489 0.51 30.39 6.75
CA PRO A 489 1.32 30.70 7.92
C PRO A 489 1.91 29.45 8.58
#